data_AF-A0A7Y2VGG7-F1
#
_entry.id   AF-A0A7Y2VGG7-F1
#
_cell.length_a   1.000
_cell.length_b   1.000
_cell.length_c   1.000
_cell.angle_alpha   90.00
_cell.angle_beta   90.00
_cell.angle_gamma   90.00
#
_symmetry.space_group_name_H-M   'P 1'
#
loop_
_entity.id
_entity.type
_entity.pdbx_description
1 polymer ?
#
loop_
_entity_poly.entity_id
_entity_poly.type
_entity_poly.pdbx_seq_one_letter_code
_entity_poly.pdbx_strand_id
1 'polypeptide(L)'
;MRRFAWLLALILVLQACGTRKKAASRSGDSFGKNQTSETTGERGSPMPDDPGRFVYYDIGSVEEYIETFADVAKLEMKAYGIPASITLAQGILESGYGRGELTRKTNNHFGIKCHNNWDGDFAYHDDDRRGECFRKYNHPMYSFRDHSIFLSSRSR
;
A
#
# COMPACT_ATOMS: atom_id res chain seq x y z
N MET A 1 12.68 -26.76 58.02
CA MET A 1 11.69 -27.10 56.97
C MET A 1 10.88 -25.91 56.45
N ARG A 2 10.44 -24.94 57.27
CA ARG A 2 9.65 -23.78 56.81
C ARG A 2 10.39 -22.76 55.92
N ARG A 3 11.73 -22.69 55.96
CA ARG A 3 12.53 -21.77 55.12
C ARG A 3 12.72 -22.26 53.68
N PHE A 4 12.75 -23.58 53.48
CA PHE A 4 12.79 -24.18 52.14
C PHE A 4 11.44 -24.08 51.42
N ALA A 5 10.33 -24.04 52.18
CA ALA A 5 8.99 -23.84 51.61
C ALA A 5 8.83 -22.46 50.93
N TRP A 6 9.47 -21.41 51.47
CA TRP A 6 9.46 -20.07 50.86
C TRP A 6 10.35 -19.98 49.61
N LEU A 7 11.46 -20.72 49.57
CA LEU A 7 12.33 -20.80 48.39
C LEU A 7 11.68 -21.57 47.23
N LEU A 8 10.91 -22.62 47.53
CA LEU A 8 10.12 -23.34 46.53
C LEU A 8 8.93 -22.54 46.01
N ALA A 9 8.30 -21.70 46.85
CA ALA A 9 7.21 -20.83 46.44
C ALA A 9 7.67 -19.69 45.49
N LEU A 10 8.90 -19.20 45.64
CA LEU A 10 9.45 -18.13 44.78
C LEU A 10 9.78 -18.64 43.35
N ILE A 11 10.18 -19.90 43.21
CA ILE A 11 10.52 -20.52 41.92
C ILE A 11 9.26 -20.80 41.08
N LEU A 12 8.11 -21.03 41.73
CA LEU A 12 6.83 -21.28 41.05
C LEU A 12 6.21 -20.02 40.40
N VAL A 13 6.62 -18.82 40.82
CA VAL A 13 6.10 -17.55 40.25
C VAL A 13 6.82 -17.17 38.95
N LEU A 14 8.02 -17.70 38.68
CA LEU A 14 8.81 -17.37 37.49
C LEU A 14 8.46 -18.18 36.22
N GLN A 15 7.49 -19.10 36.28
CA GLN A 15 7.06 -19.92 35.13
C GLN A 15 5.81 -19.38 34.39
N ALA A 16 5.32 -18.19 34.73
CA ALA A 16 4.21 -17.54 34.01
C ALA A 16 4.70 -16.64 32.85
N CYS A 17 5.45 -17.21 31.90
CA CYS A 17 5.64 -16.63 30.57
C CYS A 17 4.99 -17.55 29.53
N GLY A 18 3.67 -17.40 29.37
CA GLY A 18 2.91 -18.07 28.31
C GLY A 18 2.92 -17.25 27.03
N THR A 19 3.80 -17.58 26.08
CA THR A 19 3.74 -17.05 24.72
C THR A 19 2.52 -17.63 23.99
N ARG A 20 1.49 -16.83 23.75
CA ARG A 20 0.38 -17.20 22.87
C ARG A 20 0.86 -17.20 21.42
N LYS A 21 1.14 -18.37 20.86
CA LYS A 21 1.29 -18.53 19.41
C LYS A 21 -0.07 -18.24 18.76
N LYS A 22 -0.18 -17.15 17.99
CA LYS A 22 -1.31 -16.97 17.07
C LYS A 22 -1.13 -17.95 15.91
N ALA A 23 -2.10 -18.84 15.73
CA ALA A 23 -2.22 -19.63 14.52
C ALA A 23 -2.48 -18.66 13.35
N ALA A 24 -1.70 -18.78 12.28
CA ALA A 24 -1.96 -18.10 11.03
C ALA A 24 -3.31 -18.61 10.49
N SER A 25 -4.30 -17.72 10.45
CA SER A 25 -5.51 -17.93 9.68
C SER A 25 -5.14 -17.81 8.20
N ARG A 26 -5.10 -18.95 7.49
CA ARG A 26 -5.24 -18.96 6.03
C ARG A 26 -6.64 -18.44 5.72
N SER A 27 -6.77 -17.15 5.46
CA SER A 27 -7.96 -16.62 4.80
C SER A 27 -7.80 -16.76 3.30
N GLY A 28 -8.56 -17.72 2.78
CA GLY A 28 -9.15 -17.78 1.45
C GLY A 28 -8.43 -17.04 0.32
N ASP A 29 -7.66 -17.82 -0.43
CA ASP A 29 -7.58 -17.65 -1.87
C ASP A 29 -9.00 -17.59 -2.45
N SER A 30 -9.30 -16.51 -3.16
CA SER A 30 -10.39 -16.43 -4.12
C SER A 30 -9.97 -15.44 -5.19
N PHE A 31 -8.87 -15.74 -5.90
CA PHE A 31 -8.62 -15.12 -7.20
C PHE A 31 -9.64 -15.68 -8.20
N GLY A 32 -10.87 -15.14 -8.12
CA GLY A 32 -11.96 -15.41 -9.03
C GLY A 32 -11.58 -14.95 -10.42
N LYS A 33 -11.15 -15.91 -11.24
CA LYS A 33 -10.88 -15.73 -12.66
C LYS A 33 -12.22 -15.58 -13.38
N ASN A 34 -12.72 -14.37 -13.52
CA ASN A 34 -13.71 -14.05 -14.54
C ASN A 34 -13.08 -13.16 -15.59
N GLN A 35 -12.89 -13.76 -16.77
CA GLN A 35 -12.55 -13.06 -17.99
C GLN A 35 -13.79 -12.31 -18.47
N THR A 36 -13.63 -11.01 -18.65
CA THR A 36 -14.48 -10.22 -19.55
C THR A 36 -13.55 -9.39 -20.43
N SER A 37 -13.36 -9.87 -21.66
CA SER A 37 -13.14 -9.03 -22.85
C SER A 37 -14.48 -8.35 -23.16
N GLU A 38 -14.66 -7.15 -23.68
CA GLU A 38 -13.92 -6.17 -24.49
C GLU A 38 -14.39 -4.78 -24.00
N THR A 39 -13.68 -3.66 -24.22
CA THR A 39 -14.02 -2.72 -25.32
C THR A 39 -12.95 -1.61 -25.40
N THR A 40 -12.34 -1.49 -26.59
CA THR A 40 -11.74 -0.31 -27.25
C THR A 40 -10.82 0.65 -26.48
N GLY A 41 -9.55 0.65 -26.86
CA GLY A 41 -8.91 1.88 -27.33
C GLY A 41 -8.51 2.93 -26.29
N GLU A 42 -7.94 2.54 -25.16
CA GLU A 42 -7.18 3.46 -24.32
C GLU A 42 -5.83 2.87 -23.93
N ARG A 43 -4.80 3.71 -23.96
CA ARG A 43 -3.46 3.37 -23.50
C ARG A 43 -3.51 3.20 -21.98
N GLY A 44 -3.90 2.03 -21.50
CA GLY A 44 -4.05 1.78 -20.08
C GLY A 44 -4.04 0.29 -19.76
N SER A 45 -3.23 -0.09 -18.78
CA SER A 45 -3.30 -1.42 -18.18
C SER A 45 -4.67 -1.66 -17.52
N PRO A 46 -5.11 -2.92 -17.35
CA PRO A 46 -6.30 -3.21 -16.56
C PRO A 46 -6.11 -2.70 -15.12
N MET A 47 -7.07 -1.89 -14.66
CA MET A 47 -7.18 -1.41 -13.29
C MET A 47 -8.28 -2.20 -12.58
N PRO A 48 -8.18 -2.42 -11.26
CA PRO A 48 -9.29 -2.99 -10.50
C PRO A 48 -10.47 -2.00 -10.53
N ASP A 49 -11.70 -2.52 -10.52
CA ASP A 49 -12.88 -1.67 -10.33
C ASP A 49 -12.77 -0.86 -9.04
N ASP A 50 -13.32 0.36 -9.03
CA ASP A 50 -13.36 1.15 -7.80
C ASP A 50 -14.29 0.46 -6.79
N PRO A 51 -13.75 -0.03 -5.65
CA PRO A 51 -14.57 -0.73 -4.67
C PRO A 51 -15.51 0.21 -3.89
N GLY A 52 -15.47 1.53 -4.11
CA GLY A 52 -16.27 2.53 -3.40
C GLY A 52 -15.93 2.66 -1.91
N ARG A 53 -14.87 1.97 -1.49
CA ARG A 53 -14.36 1.95 -0.11
C ARG A 53 -12.85 1.98 -0.12
N PHE A 54 -12.26 2.48 0.95
CA PHE A 54 -10.81 2.49 1.11
C PHE A 54 -10.25 1.07 1.28
N VAL A 55 -9.43 0.62 0.33
CA VAL A 55 -8.67 -0.64 0.36
C VAL A 55 -7.26 -0.34 0.79
N TYR A 56 -6.83 -0.95 1.89
CA TYR A 56 -5.51 -0.75 2.47
C TYR A 56 -4.75 -2.06 2.53
N TYR A 57 -3.45 -2.01 2.23
CA TYR A 57 -2.52 -3.13 2.33
C TYR A 57 -1.61 -2.90 3.53
N ASP A 58 -1.63 -3.83 4.49
CA ASP A 58 -0.74 -3.76 5.66
C ASP A 58 0.61 -4.38 5.33
N ILE A 59 1.49 -3.56 4.75
CA ILE A 59 2.82 -4.00 4.31
C ILE A 59 3.82 -3.94 5.48
N GLY A 60 4.45 -5.08 5.75
CA GLY A 60 5.43 -5.29 6.81
C GLY A 60 6.89 -5.13 6.39
N SER A 61 7.21 -5.30 5.09
CA SER A 61 8.58 -5.16 4.57
C SER A 61 8.64 -4.58 3.15
N VAL A 62 9.85 -4.21 2.71
CA VAL A 62 10.08 -3.72 1.34
C VAL A 62 9.83 -4.84 0.33
N GLU A 63 10.19 -6.08 0.65
CA GLU A 63 9.94 -7.24 -0.21
C GLU A 63 8.44 -7.45 -0.42
N GLU A 64 7.64 -7.36 0.64
CA GLU A 64 6.18 -7.48 0.54
C GLU A 64 5.57 -6.34 -0.28
N TYR A 65 6.12 -5.13 -0.19
CA TYR A 65 5.71 -4.01 -1.07
C TYR A 65 5.98 -4.33 -2.54
N ILE A 66 7.18 -4.83 -2.84
CA ILE A 66 7.58 -5.22 -4.20
C ILE A 66 6.65 -6.33 -4.70
N GLU A 67 6.42 -7.38 -3.92
CA GLU A 67 5.53 -8.47 -4.29
C GLU A 67 4.09 -7.99 -4.56
N THR A 68 3.57 -7.11 -3.70
CA THR A 68 2.22 -6.56 -3.81
C THR A 68 2.05 -5.70 -5.07
N PHE A 69 3.05 -4.87 -5.42
CA PHE A 69 2.91 -3.87 -6.48
C PHE A 69 3.70 -4.17 -7.76
N ALA A 70 4.45 -5.27 -7.82
CA ALA A 70 5.25 -5.62 -9.00
C ALA A 70 4.39 -5.79 -10.26
N ASP A 71 3.22 -6.41 -10.13
CA ASP A 71 2.34 -6.64 -11.27
C ASP A 71 1.79 -5.33 -11.83
N VAL A 72 1.31 -4.42 -10.99
CA VAL A 72 0.85 -3.09 -11.45
C VAL A 72 2.02 -2.29 -12.03
N ALA A 73 3.20 -2.31 -11.43
CA ALA A 73 4.36 -1.60 -11.97
C ALA A 73 4.79 -2.13 -13.35
N LYS A 74 4.77 -3.45 -13.57
CA LYS A 74 5.06 -4.06 -14.88
C LYS A 74 4.00 -3.72 -15.93
N LEU A 75 2.75 -3.65 -15.51
CA LEU A 75 1.63 -3.25 -16.35
C LEU A 75 1.78 -1.78 -16.79
N GLU A 76 1.97 -0.87 -15.84
CA GLU A 76 2.19 0.55 -16.12
C GLU A 76 3.45 0.79 -16.96
N MET A 77 4.51 0.01 -16.76
CA MET A 77 5.70 0.06 -17.62
C MET A 77 5.37 -0.23 -19.08
N LYS A 78 4.51 -1.22 -19.36
CA LYS A 78 4.10 -1.53 -20.74
C LYS A 78 3.22 -0.44 -21.33
N ALA A 79 2.35 0.17 -20.52
CA ALA A 79 1.40 1.17 -20.98
C ALA A 79 2.04 2.57 -21.19
N TYR A 80 2.96 2.97 -20.30
CA TYR A 80 3.50 4.33 -20.22
C TYR A 80 5.02 4.41 -20.41
N GLY A 81 5.73 3.29 -20.47
CA GLY A 81 7.18 3.24 -20.76
C GLY A 81 8.09 3.58 -19.57
N ILE A 82 7.55 3.72 -18.36
CA ILE A 82 8.34 3.98 -17.16
C ILE A 82 8.83 2.63 -16.61
N PRO A 83 10.14 2.38 -16.45
CA PRO A 83 10.61 1.09 -15.97
C PRO A 83 9.99 0.73 -14.62
N ALA A 84 9.45 -0.49 -14.51
CA ALA A 84 8.76 -0.96 -13.31
C ALA A 84 9.63 -0.83 -12.04
N SER A 85 10.94 -1.04 -12.18
CA SER A 85 11.92 -0.87 -11.09
C SER A 85 11.98 0.58 -10.58
N ILE A 86 11.87 1.57 -11.47
CA ILE A 86 11.86 3.00 -11.10
C ILE A 86 10.55 3.34 -10.40
N THR A 87 9.41 2.90 -10.94
CA THR A 87 8.10 3.09 -10.29
C THR A 87 8.07 2.48 -8.88
N LEU A 88 8.57 1.25 -8.72
CA LEU A 88 8.64 0.60 -7.41
C LEU A 88 9.61 1.31 -6.46
N ALA A 89 10.79 1.69 -6.94
CA ALA A 89 11.77 2.38 -6.12
C ALA A 89 11.23 3.73 -5.60
N GLN A 90 10.60 4.52 -6.46
CA GLN A 90 9.94 5.77 -6.05
C GLN A 90 8.79 5.47 -5.08
N GLY A 91 7.91 4.51 -5.41
CA GLY A 91 6.82 4.13 -4.53
C GLY A 91 7.32 3.74 -3.13
N ILE A 92 8.39 2.94 -3.02
CA ILE A 92 9.00 2.57 -1.74
C ILE A 92 9.51 3.79 -0.98
N LEU A 93 10.27 4.67 -1.66
CA LEU A 93 10.90 5.84 -1.05
C LEU A 93 9.86 6.84 -0.55
N GLU A 94 8.96 7.26 -1.43
CA GLU A 94 7.98 8.33 -1.18
C GLU A 94 6.91 7.89 -0.17
N SER A 95 6.48 6.63 -0.22
CA SER A 95 5.44 6.11 0.68
C SER A 95 5.98 5.47 1.95
N GLY A 96 7.30 5.35 2.13
CA GLY A 96 7.88 4.50 3.16
C GLY A 96 7.30 3.09 3.08
N TYR A 97 7.38 2.48 1.90
CA TYR A 97 6.79 1.16 1.57
C TYR A 97 5.33 1.00 2.04
N GLY A 98 4.52 2.04 1.81
CA GLY A 98 3.07 2.05 2.07
C GLY A 98 2.69 2.53 3.47
N ARG A 99 3.65 2.90 4.32
CA ARG A 99 3.43 3.19 5.75
C ARG A 99 3.46 4.67 6.11
N GLY A 100 3.84 5.52 5.16
CA GLY A 100 3.82 6.98 5.31
C GLY A 100 2.43 7.47 5.70
N GLU A 101 2.37 8.54 6.49
CA GLU A 101 1.11 9.05 7.02
C GLU A 101 0.13 9.44 5.91
N LEU A 102 0.61 10.15 4.88
CA LEU A 102 -0.17 10.49 3.71
C LEU A 102 -0.72 9.23 3.03
N THR A 103 0.15 8.27 2.71
CA THR A 103 -0.24 7.03 2.04
C THR A 103 -1.27 6.23 2.83
N ARG A 104 -1.11 6.08 4.15
CA ARG A 104 -2.07 5.36 5.00
C ARG A 104 -3.46 5.99 5.02
N LYS A 105 -3.56 7.30 4.83
CA LYS A 105 -4.84 8.04 4.82
C LYS A 105 -5.46 8.14 3.43
N THR A 106 -4.66 8.03 2.38
CA THR A 106 -5.07 8.45 1.03
C THR A 106 -4.76 7.43 -0.07
N ASN A 107 -4.03 6.35 0.21
CA ASN A 107 -3.44 5.46 -0.79
C ASN A 107 -2.63 6.19 -1.86
N ASN A 108 -2.12 7.40 -1.56
CA ASN A 108 -1.24 8.14 -2.45
C ASN A 108 0.20 7.74 -2.17
N HIS A 109 0.74 6.84 -3.00
CA HIS A 109 2.10 6.30 -2.83
C HIS A 109 3.19 7.24 -3.36
N PHE A 110 2.82 8.30 -4.08
CA PHE A 110 3.76 9.13 -4.85
C PHE A 110 3.62 10.63 -4.54
N GLY A 111 2.94 11.00 -3.45
CA GLY A 111 2.78 12.39 -3.04
C GLY A 111 2.10 13.28 -4.09
N ILE A 112 1.18 12.74 -4.89
CA ILE A 112 0.58 13.51 -6.00
C ILE A 112 -0.36 14.57 -5.43
N LYS A 113 -0.01 15.85 -5.64
CA LYS A 113 -0.78 17.00 -5.19
C LYS A 113 -2.07 17.19 -6.01
N CYS A 114 -3.07 17.84 -5.42
CA CYS A 114 -4.24 18.32 -6.13
C CYS A 114 -3.79 19.43 -7.09
N HIS A 115 -3.88 19.16 -8.39
CA HIS A 115 -3.73 20.19 -9.42
C HIS A 115 -5.14 20.68 -9.83
N ASN A 116 -5.20 21.67 -10.71
CA ASN A 116 -6.47 22.32 -11.10
C ASN A 116 -7.56 21.39 -11.67
N ASN A 117 -7.19 20.17 -12.09
CA ASN A 117 -8.09 19.21 -12.75
C ASN A 117 -8.33 17.94 -11.91
N TRP A 118 -8.23 18.04 -10.59
CA TRP A 118 -8.53 16.91 -9.71
C TRP A 118 -9.94 17.06 -9.11
N ASP A 119 -10.86 16.23 -9.59
CA ASP A 119 -12.27 16.20 -9.14
C ASP A 119 -12.56 15.05 -8.16
N GLY A 120 -11.55 14.25 -7.81
CA GLY A 120 -11.69 13.15 -6.88
C GLY A 120 -11.50 13.55 -5.41
N ASP A 121 -11.58 12.54 -4.54
CA ASP A 121 -11.29 12.68 -3.12
C ASP A 121 -9.88 13.25 -2.87
N PHE A 122 -9.72 14.00 -1.77
CA PHE A 122 -8.43 14.56 -1.37
C PHE A 122 -8.28 14.57 0.15
N ALA A 123 -7.05 14.82 0.61
CA ALA A 123 -6.76 15.14 2.00
C ALA A 123 -5.70 16.25 2.08
N TYR A 124 -5.73 17.02 3.16
CA TYR A 124 -4.67 17.97 3.46
C TYR A 124 -3.53 17.29 4.21
N HIS A 125 -2.30 17.64 3.86
CA HIS A 125 -1.08 17.20 4.53
C HIS A 125 -0.04 18.32 4.48
N ASP A 126 0.78 18.42 5.52
CA ASP A 126 1.87 19.39 5.59
C ASP A 126 3.14 18.69 5.08
N ASP A 127 3.65 19.11 3.91
CA ASP A 127 4.81 18.51 3.24
C ASP A 127 5.89 19.58 2.98
N ASP A 128 5.75 20.36 1.90
CA ASP A 128 6.60 21.54 1.63
C ASP A 128 6.05 22.79 2.34
N ARG A 129 4.73 22.91 2.34
CA ARG A 129 3.97 24.02 2.95
C ARG A 129 2.81 23.49 3.77
N ARG A 130 2.31 24.32 4.67
CA ARG A 130 1.13 23.98 5.48
C ARG A 130 -0.12 23.93 4.61
N GLY A 131 -0.95 22.91 4.83
CA GLY A 131 -2.26 22.75 4.21
C GLY A 131 -2.20 22.42 2.72
N GLU A 132 -1.18 21.70 2.27
CA GLU A 132 -1.13 21.25 0.88
C GLU A 132 -2.17 20.15 0.62
N CYS A 133 -2.80 20.21 -0.56
CA CYS A 133 -3.82 19.26 -0.97
C CYS A 133 -3.18 18.10 -1.72
N PHE A 134 -3.50 16.87 -1.31
CA PHE A 134 -3.07 15.64 -1.95
C PHE A 134 -4.25 14.80 -2.40
N ARG A 135 -4.12 14.21 -3.59
CA ARG A 135 -5.12 13.30 -4.14
C ARG A 135 -5.29 12.08 -3.24
N LYS A 136 -6.52 11.57 -3.14
CA LYS A 136 -6.86 10.36 -2.39
C LYS A 136 -7.53 9.35 -3.31
N TYR A 137 -7.17 8.09 -3.10
CA TYR A 137 -7.60 6.95 -3.90
C TYR A 137 -8.22 5.87 -3.01
N ASN A 138 -9.27 5.22 -3.52
CA ASN A 138 -9.85 4.05 -2.84
C ASN A 138 -8.95 2.83 -2.93
N HIS A 139 -8.10 2.72 -3.94
CA HIS A 139 -7.18 1.61 -4.13
C HIS A 139 -5.77 2.12 -4.50
N PRO A 140 -4.67 1.59 -3.91
CA PRO A 140 -3.30 2.03 -4.20
C PRO A 140 -2.92 2.04 -5.66
N MET A 141 -3.38 1.04 -6.43
CA MET A 141 -3.11 0.97 -7.87
C MET A 141 -3.48 2.26 -8.61
N TYR A 142 -4.54 2.97 -8.20
CA TYR A 142 -4.91 4.23 -8.85
C TYR A 142 -3.81 5.29 -8.70
N SER A 143 -3.08 5.31 -7.59
CA SER A 143 -1.92 6.18 -7.45
C SER A 143 -0.76 5.78 -8.38
N PHE A 144 -0.58 4.48 -8.66
CA PHE A 144 0.42 4.00 -9.64
C PHE A 144 0.07 4.43 -11.07
N ARG A 145 -1.22 4.32 -11.43
CA ARG A 145 -1.73 4.82 -12.71
C ARG A 145 -1.54 6.32 -12.83
N ASP A 146 -1.95 7.08 -11.83
CA ASP A 146 -1.87 8.54 -11.86
C ASP A 146 -0.41 9.03 -11.88
N HIS A 147 0.49 8.35 -11.17
CA HIS A 147 1.93 8.58 -11.26
C HIS A 147 2.45 8.36 -12.69
N SER A 148 1.98 7.30 -13.36
CA SER A 148 2.40 6.99 -14.73
C SER A 148 1.86 8.00 -15.75
N ILE A 149 0.63 8.45 -15.57
CA ILE A 149 0.04 9.55 -16.35
C ILE A 149 0.84 10.84 -16.12
N PHE A 150 1.10 11.20 -14.86
CA PHE A 150 1.84 12.41 -14.49
C PHE A 150 3.21 12.50 -15.17
N LEU A 151 3.97 11.39 -15.18
CA LEU A 151 5.31 11.33 -15.78
C LEU A 151 5.30 11.25 -17.31
N SER A 152 4.23 10.74 -17.92
CA SER A 152 4.14 10.55 -19.37
C SER A 152 3.46 11.69 -20.12
N SER A 153 2.59 12.45 -19.46
CA SER A 153 1.77 13.48 -20.10
C SER A 153 2.38 14.89 -20.05
N ARG A 154 3.44 15.11 -19.27
CA ARG A 154 4.07 16.43 -19.13
C ARG A 154 5.27 16.57 -20.05
N SER A 155 5.33 17.66 -20.80
CA SER A 155 6.54 18.07 -21.49
C SER A 155 7.65 18.34 -20.47
N ARG A 156 8.83 17.78 -20.71
CA ARG A 156 10.03 18.03 -19.91
C ARG A 156 10.64 19.37 -20.26
#